data_AF-A0A918ULK0-F1
#
_entry.id   AF-A0A918ULK0-F1
#
_cell.length_a   1.000
_cell.length_b   1.000
_cell.length_c   1.000
_cell.angle_alpha   90.00
_cell.angle_beta   90.00
_cell.angle_gamma   90.00
#
_symmetry.space_group_name_H-M   'P 1'
#
loop_
_entity.id
_entity.type
_entity.pdbx_description
1 polymer ?
#
loop_
_entity_poly.entity_id
_entity_poly.type
_entity_poly.pdbx_seq_one_letter_code
_entity_poly.pdbx_strand_id
1 'polypeptide(L)'
;MAKQVHPALVEAGGDPVAYYELEELILSEEVQTAYAQFFVRRHIGNIVLITRKSSGEFVLNVLPFSQNNTIVNQQSAWTLSGKTIEELEAALEIAGQNTKSLNLMPLDMATFPAPLVGGNSSAASSKSGESTAFSGKFIQKTPLNLDIFKLGVPLGGASGESALLATYRYDLYGKSAEAVEAAQKAEKASLMSVFNANYPYQVEYLDQIKTNKQLLADKVQFVLMRVEGREADLMESMGLDPSTALDKDRIVVKYYIKLLVRDELYLGPVWDADPNGNTALTKFLKNLEIPQK
;
A
#
# COMPACT_ATOMS: atom_id res chain seq x y z
N MET A 1 0.95 -5.37 -12.57
CA MET A 1 -0.08 -4.38 -12.98
C MET A 1 0.56 -3.07 -13.45
N ALA A 2 1.17 -2.26 -12.57
CA ALA A 2 1.78 -0.98 -12.96
C ALA A 2 2.79 -1.08 -14.12
N LYS A 3 3.69 -2.06 -14.10
CA LYS A 3 4.65 -2.31 -15.21
C LYS A 3 3.98 -2.67 -16.55
N GLN A 4 2.82 -3.31 -16.52
CA GLN A 4 2.09 -3.72 -17.73
C GLN A 4 1.34 -2.54 -18.34
N VAL A 5 0.68 -1.73 -17.52
CA VAL A 5 -0.10 -0.56 -17.97
C VAL A 5 0.79 0.64 -18.34
N HIS A 6 2.06 0.65 -17.94
CA HIS A 6 2.96 1.78 -18.16
C HIS A 6 3.10 2.20 -19.64
N PRO A 7 3.36 1.30 -20.61
CA PRO A 7 3.46 1.68 -22.01
C PRO A 7 2.17 2.33 -22.54
N ALA A 8 1.02 1.75 -22.24
CA ALA A 8 -0.29 2.29 -22.64
C ALA A 8 -0.56 3.68 -22.04
N LEU A 9 -0.12 3.95 -20.80
CA LEU A 9 -0.21 5.29 -20.20
C LEU A 9 0.65 6.33 -20.90
N VAL A 10 1.86 5.95 -21.31
CA VAL A 10 2.79 6.83 -22.03
C VAL A 10 2.24 7.11 -23.44
N GLU A 11 1.77 6.08 -24.14
CA GLU A 11 1.12 6.23 -25.45
C GLU A 11 -0.15 7.06 -25.38
N ALA A 12 -0.87 7.00 -24.25
CA ALA A 12 -2.04 7.83 -23.98
C ALA A 12 -1.73 9.33 -23.74
N GLY A 13 -0.46 9.73 -23.83
CA GLY A 13 -0.02 11.10 -23.60
C GLY A 13 0.37 11.39 -22.14
N GLY A 14 0.36 10.37 -21.28
CA GLY A 14 0.79 10.48 -19.90
C GLY A 14 2.31 10.59 -19.76
N ASP A 15 2.72 11.11 -18.62
CA ASP A 15 4.12 11.14 -18.18
C ASP A 15 4.21 10.57 -16.75
N PRO A 16 4.10 9.24 -16.57
CA PRO A 16 4.08 8.63 -15.25
C PRO A 16 5.46 8.76 -14.58
N VAL A 17 5.52 9.50 -13.47
CA VAL A 17 6.79 9.77 -12.77
C VAL A 17 7.18 8.66 -11.79
N ALA A 18 6.18 8.11 -11.08
CA ALA A 18 6.39 7.09 -10.06
C ALA A 18 5.13 6.26 -9.81
N TYR A 19 5.33 5.02 -9.35
CA TYR A 19 4.26 4.11 -8.91
C TYR A 19 4.39 3.79 -7.42
N TYR A 20 3.24 3.73 -6.74
CA TYR A 20 3.14 3.46 -5.31
C TYR A 20 1.96 2.53 -5.04
N GLU A 21 2.06 1.76 -3.96
CA GLU A 21 0.94 0.98 -3.45
C GLU A 21 -0.04 1.88 -2.69
N LEU A 22 -1.34 1.73 -2.96
CA LEU A 22 -2.37 2.59 -2.36
C LEU A 22 -2.44 2.39 -0.85
N GLU A 23 -2.27 1.15 -0.39
CA GLU A 23 -2.31 0.72 1.00
C GLU A 23 -1.25 1.41 1.86
N GLU A 24 -0.10 1.72 1.27
CA GLU A 24 0.95 2.48 1.97
C GLU A 24 0.56 3.93 2.14
N LEU A 25 0.01 4.53 1.08
CA LEU A 25 -0.34 5.94 1.07
C LEU A 25 -1.50 6.25 2.02
N ILE A 26 -2.49 5.36 2.15
CA ILE A 26 -3.67 5.57 2.99
C ILE A 26 -3.48 5.21 4.47
N LEU A 27 -2.26 4.86 4.87
CA LEU A 27 -1.99 4.36 6.22
C LEU A 27 -2.31 5.37 7.32
N SER A 28 -1.91 6.63 7.14
CA SER A 28 -2.20 7.72 8.07
C SER A 28 -2.14 9.07 7.36
N GLU A 29 -2.70 10.11 8.00
CA GLU A 29 -2.63 11.48 7.47
C GLU A 29 -1.19 12.00 7.37
N GLU A 30 -0.27 11.61 8.27
CA GLU A 30 1.13 11.99 8.16
C GLU A 30 1.79 11.37 6.93
N VAL A 31 1.48 10.11 6.64
CA VAL A 31 1.97 9.45 5.44
C VAL A 31 1.44 10.19 4.21
N GLN A 32 0.12 10.44 4.14
CA GLN A 32 -0.46 11.22 3.05
C GLN A 32 0.16 12.63 2.94
N THR A 33 0.47 13.28 4.05
CA THR A 33 1.15 14.59 4.05
C THR A 33 2.56 14.49 3.47
N ALA A 34 3.33 13.46 3.82
CA ALA A 34 4.65 13.23 3.26
C ALA A 34 4.60 12.97 1.75
N TYR A 35 3.65 12.16 1.29
CA TYR A 35 3.38 11.94 -0.13
C TYR A 35 2.95 13.22 -0.85
N ALA A 36 2.05 14.01 -0.26
CA ALA A 36 1.60 15.28 -0.82
C ALA A 36 2.77 16.24 -1.03
N GLN A 37 3.62 16.43 -0.01
CA GLN A 37 4.81 17.29 -0.11
C GLN A 37 5.80 16.79 -1.17
N PHE A 38 5.90 15.48 -1.35
CA PHE A 38 6.73 14.89 -2.38
C PHE A 38 6.16 15.13 -3.79
N PHE A 39 4.84 14.95 -3.97
CA PHE A 39 4.15 15.21 -5.23
C PHE A 39 4.22 16.69 -5.63
N VAL A 40 4.08 17.61 -4.66
CA VAL A 40 4.28 19.05 -4.88
C VAL A 40 5.70 19.33 -5.40
N ARG A 41 6.73 18.76 -4.75
CA ARG A 41 8.14 18.95 -5.16
C ARG A 41 8.45 18.41 -6.55
N ARG A 42 7.71 17.38 -6.99
CA ARG A 42 7.83 16.80 -8.33
C ARG A 42 6.87 17.39 -9.36
N HIS A 43 6.16 18.46 -9.02
CA HIS A 43 5.19 19.12 -9.90
C HIS A 43 4.14 18.15 -10.48
N ILE A 44 3.72 17.16 -9.68
CA ILE A 44 2.70 16.19 -10.11
C ILE A 44 1.36 16.91 -10.27
N GLY A 45 0.77 16.82 -11.47
CA GLY A 45 -0.53 17.42 -11.77
C GLY A 45 -1.72 16.47 -11.54
N ASN A 46 -1.53 15.18 -11.79
CA ASN A 46 -2.60 14.18 -11.75
C ASN A 46 -2.16 12.93 -10.98
N ILE A 47 -3.13 12.29 -10.32
CA ILE A 47 -3.00 11.02 -9.64
C ILE A 47 -3.78 9.98 -10.46
N VAL A 48 -3.12 8.88 -10.81
CA VAL A 48 -3.72 7.75 -11.52
C VAL A 48 -3.88 6.60 -10.54
N LEU A 49 -5.11 6.15 -10.33
CA LEU A 49 -5.46 5.02 -9.47
C LEU A 49 -5.89 3.85 -10.36
N ILE A 50 -5.14 2.75 -10.29
CA ILE A 50 -5.44 1.52 -11.02
C ILE A 50 -5.90 0.48 -10.00
N THR A 51 -7.16 0.06 -10.12
CA THR A 51 -7.80 -0.85 -9.18
C THR A 51 -8.33 -2.07 -9.92
N ARG A 52 -7.95 -3.27 -9.49
CA ARG A 52 -8.60 -4.51 -9.94
C ARG A 52 -9.71 -4.88 -8.96
N LYS A 53 -10.97 -4.72 -9.35
CA LYS A 53 -12.12 -5.06 -8.51
C LYS A 53 -12.13 -6.55 -8.14
N SER A 54 -12.86 -6.89 -7.09
CA SER A 54 -13.13 -8.28 -6.70
C SER A 54 -13.83 -9.11 -7.81
N SER A 55 -14.53 -8.46 -8.74
CA SER A 55 -15.10 -9.10 -9.93
C SER A 55 -14.06 -9.53 -10.98
N GLY A 56 -12.80 -9.10 -10.82
CA GLY A 56 -11.72 -9.29 -11.79
C GLY A 56 -11.56 -8.14 -12.78
N GLU A 57 -12.53 -7.22 -12.86
CA GLU A 57 -12.51 -6.03 -13.72
C GLU A 57 -11.42 -5.04 -13.28
N PHE A 58 -10.69 -4.49 -14.24
CA PHE A 58 -9.71 -3.43 -14.02
C PHE A 58 -10.37 -2.07 -14.26
N VAL A 59 -10.16 -1.14 -13.34
CA VAL A 59 -10.62 0.24 -13.46
C VAL A 59 -9.45 1.18 -13.24
N LEU A 60 -9.33 2.15 -14.12
CA LEU A 60 -8.38 3.25 -14.04
C LEU A 60 -9.13 4.54 -13.79
N ASN A 61 -8.73 5.28 -12.78
CA ASN A 61 -9.26 6.60 -12.45
C ASN A 61 -8.12 7.62 -12.51
N VAL A 62 -8.32 8.70 -13.26
CA VAL A 62 -7.42 9.86 -13.27
C VAL A 62 -8.11 11.01 -12.57
N LEU A 63 -7.48 11.52 -11.53
CA LEU A 63 -7.94 12.67 -10.75
C LEU A 63 -6.85 13.74 -10.71
N PRO A 64 -7.22 15.04 -10.68
CA PRO A 64 -6.25 16.08 -10.39
C PRO A 64 -5.72 15.92 -8.96
N PHE A 65 -4.41 16.11 -8.80
CA PHE A 65 -3.79 16.15 -7.48
C PHE A 65 -4.31 17.37 -6.71
N SER A 66 -4.81 17.16 -5.48
CA SER A 66 -5.41 18.20 -4.65
C SER A 66 -4.42 19.24 -4.12
N GLN A 67 -3.11 19.02 -4.31
CA GLN A 67 -2.02 19.84 -3.78
C GLN A 67 -1.94 19.92 -2.26
N ASN A 68 -2.63 19.03 -1.56
CA ASN A 68 -2.62 18.94 -0.10
C ASN A 68 -2.64 17.46 0.35
N ASN A 69 -2.75 17.23 1.66
CA ASN A 69 -2.72 15.89 2.26
C ASN A 69 -3.93 15.01 1.91
N THR A 70 -5.02 15.52 1.33
CA THR A 70 -6.11 14.66 0.86
C THR A 70 -5.75 13.89 -0.41
N ILE A 71 -4.68 14.32 -1.12
CA ILE A 71 -4.14 13.82 -2.40
C ILE A 71 -5.11 13.94 -3.58
N VAL A 72 -6.37 13.53 -3.41
CA VAL A 72 -7.43 13.66 -4.39
C VAL A 72 -8.67 14.25 -3.72
N ASN A 73 -9.49 14.95 -4.51
CA ASN A 73 -10.76 15.52 -4.05
C ASN A 73 -11.94 14.76 -4.65
N GLN A 74 -13.15 14.94 -4.11
CA GLN A 74 -14.41 14.42 -4.67
C GLN A 74 -14.81 15.16 -5.96
N GLN A 75 -13.93 15.19 -6.95
CA GLN A 75 -14.21 15.65 -8.30
C GLN A 75 -14.47 14.44 -9.21
N SER A 76 -15.19 14.66 -10.30
CA SER A 76 -15.43 13.63 -11.30
C SER A 76 -14.09 13.09 -11.82
N ALA A 77 -13.76 11.87 -11.45
CA ALA A 77 -12.63 11.16 -12.02
C ALA A 77 -12.88 10.89 -13.51
N TRP A 78 -11.85 11.02 -14.33
CA TRP A 78 -11.88 10.41 -15.64
C TRP A 78 -11.63 8.91 -15.47
N THR A 79 -12.58 8.09 -15.86
CA THR A 79 -12.57 6.65 -15.57
C THR A 79 -12.59 5.82 -16.85
N LEU A 80 -11.73 4.82 -16.91
CA LEU A 80 -11.76 3.74 -17.90
C LEU A 80 -11.88 2.40 -17.18
N SER A 81 -12.52 1.42 -17.82
CA SER A 81 -12.53 0.05 -17.31
C SER A 81 -12.42 -0.99 -18.41
N GLY A 82 -11.90 -2.16 -18.04
CA GLY A 82 -11.73 -3.32 -18.90
C GLY A 82 -11.88 -4.61 -18.11
N LYS A 83 -12.40 -5.68 -18.72
CA LYS A 83 -12.52 -6.98 -18.04
C LYS A 83 -11.17 -7.66 -17.89
N THR A 84 -10.25 -7.37 -18.81
CA THR A 84 -8.84 -7.78 -18.74
C THR A 84 -7.93 -6.55 -18.77
N ILE A 85 -6.65 -6.75 -18.49
CA ILE A 85 -5.67 -5.66 -18.53
C ILE A 85 -5.43 -5.18 -19.96
N GLU A 86 -5.47 -6.11 -20.93
CA GLU A 86 -5.31 -5.83 -22.36
C GLU A 86 -6.47 -4.99 -22.91
N GLU A 87 -7.71 -5.25 -22.44
CA GLU A 87 -8.86 -4.40 -22.78
C GLU A 87 -8.71 -2.97 -22.24
N LEU A 88 -8.15 -2.83 -21.03
CA LEU A 88 -7.88 -1.52 -20.44
C LEU A 88 -6.77 -0.77 -21.20
N GLU A 89 -5.70 -1.47 -21.58
CA GLU A 89 -4.60 -0.92 -22.39
C GLU A 89 -5.10 -0.43 -23.74
N ALA A 90 -5.89 -1.23 -24.46
CA ALA A 90 -6.50 -0.81 -25.73
C ALA A 90 -7.42 0.41 -25.55
N ALA A 91 -8.17 0.49 -24.46
CA ALA A 91 -9.02 1.64 -24.16
C ALA A 91 -8.20 2.92 -23.89
N LEU A 92 -7.06 2.79 -23.20
CA LEU A 92 -6.10 3.88 -22.98
C LEU A 92 -5.49 4.37 -24.29
N GLU A 93 -5.02 3.45 -25.14
CA GLU A 93 -4.47 3.78 -26.45
C GLU A 93 -5.47 4.56 -27.30
N ILE A 94 -6.73 4.11 -27.36
CA ILE A 94 -7.81 4.80 -28.07
C ILE A 94 -8.03 6.21 -27.52
N ALA A 95 -8.06 6.37 -26.19
CA ALA A 95 -8.17 7.68 -25.55
C ALA A 95 -6.97 8.60 -25.88
N GLY A 96 -5.81 8.00 -26.10
CA GLY A 96 -4.54 8.63 -26.45
C GLY A 96 -4.35 9.07 -27.89
N GLN A 97 -5.15 8.56 -28.84
CA GLN A 97 -4.86 8.66 -30.28
C GLN A 97 -4.65 10.10 -30.81
N ASN A 98 -5.19 11.11 -30.12
CA ASN A 98 -5.06 12.52 -30.51
C ASN A 98 -4.16 13.34 -29.58
N THR A 99 -3.48 12.70 -28.62
CA THR A 99 -2.68 13.37 -27.59
C THR A 99 -1.27 12.81 -27.58
N LYS A 100 -0.29 13.57 -28.09
CA LYS A 100 1.11 13.16 -28.00
C LYS A 100 1.64 13.40 -26.59
N SER A 101 2.31 12.40 -26.01
CA SER A 101 3.07 12.61 -24.77
C SER A 101 4.16 13.64 -25.00
N LEU A 102 4.27 14.58 -24.06
CA LEU A 102 5.34 15.56 -24.04
C LEU A 102 6.63 15.00 -23.44
N ASN A 103 6.55 13.82 -22.80
CA ASN A 103 7.59 13.11 -22.03
C ASN A 103 8.70 14.05 -21.53
N LEU A 104 8.46 14.67 -20.38
CA LEU A 104 9.33 15.69 -19.82
C LEU A 104 10.48 15.09 -19.01
N MET A 105 10.58 13.77 -18.93
CA MET A 105 11.62 13.08 -18.17
C MET A 105 12.89 12.83 -19.02
N PRO A 106 14.10 13.13 -18.50
CA PRO A 106 15.36 12.83 -19.19
C PRO A 106 15.64 11.33 -19.41
N LEU A 107 14.92 10.46 -18.70
CA LEU A 107 14.87 9.01 -18.92
C LEU A 107 13.39 8.62 -19.05
N ASP A 108 13.04 7.90 -20.12
CA ASP A 108 11.69 7.39 -20.43
C ASP A 108 11.25 6.25 -19.49
N MET A 109 11.52 6.37 -18.20
CA MET A 109 11.28 5.33 -17.23
C MET A 109 10.70 5.91 -15.96
N ALA A 110 9.41 5.60 -15.73
CA ALA A 110 8.81 5.78 -14.43
C ALA A 110 9.64 5.03 -13.37
N THR A 111 9.81 5.69 -12.22
CA THR A 111 10.49 5.06 -11.10
C THR A 111 9.52 4.19 -10.30
N PHE A 112 10.02 3.09 -9.74
CA PHE A 112 9.32 2.33 -8.69
C PHE A 112 10.04 2.64 -7.38
N PRO A 113 9.85 3.85 -6.83
CA PRO A 113 10.53 4.25 -5.62
C PRO A 113 10.11 3.33 -4.46
N ALA A 114 11.06 3.08 -3.57
CA ALA A 114 10.75 2.45 -2.30
C ALA A 114 9.70 3.29 -1.54
N PRO A 115 8.90 2.66 -0.66
CA PRO A 115 7.90 3.35 0.14
C PRO A 115 8.48 4.60 0.79
N LEU A 116 7.81 5.75 0.66
CA LEU A 116 8.28 7.00 1.25
C LEU A 116 8.33 6.93 2.77
N VAL A 117 7.67 5.94 3.37
CA VAL A 117 7.83 5.60 4.78
C VAL A 117 8.23 4.16 4.88
N GLY A 118 9.44 3.93 5.36
CA GLY A 118 9.87 2.59 5.69
C GLY A 118 10.63 1.84 4.56
N GLY A 119 11.01 2.50 3.46
CA GLY A 119 11.69 1.85 2.34
C GLY A 119 13.18 2.14 2.23
N ASN A 120 14.05 1.17 2.53
CA ASN A 120 15.50 1.33 2.39
C ASN A 120 15.92 1.59 0.93
N SER A 121 16.64 2.68 0.69
CA SER A 121 17.21 3.06 -0.60
C SER A 121 18.32 2.10 -1.03
N SER A 122 17.96 1.05 -1.75
CA SER A 122 18.91 0.16 -2.44
C SER A 122 18.42 -0.19 -3.85
N ALA A 123 18.05 0.82 -4.63
CA ALA A 123 18.08 0.69 -6.09
C ALA A 123 18.76 1.92 -6.67
N ALA A 124 19.91 1.67 -7.30
CA ALA A 124 20.74 2.57 -8.09
C ALA A 124 21.67 3.53 -7.33
N SER A 125 22.90 3.05 -7.13
CA SER A 125 24.06 3.92 -7.21
C SER A 125 24.03 4.79 -8.48
N SER A 126 24.08 6.09 -8.28
CA SER A 126 24.90 7.06 -9.02
C SER A 126 24.14 8.27 -9.61
N LYS A 127 24.54 9.41 -9.04
CA LYS A 127 24.59 10.78 -9.57
C LYS A 127 23.40 11.71 -9.26
N SER A 128 23.74 12.61 -8.33
CA SER A 128 23.32 14.00 -8.15
C SER A 128 21.85 14.28 -7.83
N GLY A 129 21.64 14.71 -6.58
CA GLY A 129 20.57 15.64 -6.22
C GLY A 129 19.56 15.10 -5.22
N GLU A 130 19.84 15.32 -3.95
CA GLU A 130 18.85 15.44 -2.86
C GLU A 130 18.02 14.20 -2.49
N SER A 131 18.61 13.45 -1.56
CA SER A 131 17.92 12.52 -0.67
C SER A 131 16.77 13.19 0.07
N THR A 132 15.53 12.77 -0.20
CA THR A 132 14.41 12.88 0.76
C THR A 132 13.62 11.57 0.84
N ALA A 133 14.33 10.45 0.94
CA ALA A 133 13.72 9.14 1.17
C ALA A 133 13.81 8.74 2.64
N PHE A 134 12.70 8.27 3.21
CA PHE A 134 12.65 7.67 4.53
C PHE A 134 13.02 6.19 4.41
N SER A 135 14.28 5.87 4.69
CA SER A 135 14.83 4.52 4.55
C SER A 135 14.43 3.60 5.70
N GLY A 136 13.24 3.00 5.68
CA GLY A 136 12.97 1.94 6.66
C GLY A 136 13.77 0.70 6.32
N LYS A 137 14.63 0.33 7.24
CA LYS A 137 15.26 -0.98 7.20
C LYS A 137 14.20 -1.97 7.66
N PHE A 138 13.84 -2.91 6.80
CA PHE A 138 13.12 -4.10 7.24
C PHE A 138 14.04 -4.93 8.14
N ILE A 139 13.53 -5.31 9.30
CA ILE A 139 14.25 -6.01 10.35
C ILE A 139 13.65 -7.41 10.47
N GLN A 140 14.47 -8.43 10.25
CA GLN A 140 14.10 -9.84 10.43
C GLN A 140 14.14 -10.25 11.91
N LYS A 141 13.32 -9.57 12.73
CA LYS A 141 13.19 -9.85 14.17
C LYS A 141 11.77 -9.56 14.63
N THR A 142 11.44 -10.06 15.81
CA THR A 142 10.24 -9.65 16.55
C THR A 142 10.46 -8.28 17.19
N PRO A 143 9.50 -7.34 17.10
CA PRO A 143 9.60 -6.08 17.80
C PRO A 143 9.52 -6.28 19.32
N LEU A 144 10.32 -5.53 20.06
CA LEU A 144 10.27 -5.50 21.53
C LEU A 144 9.02 -4.76 22.00
N ASN A 145 8.58 -5.01 23.24
CA ASN A 145 7.49 -4.27 23.91
C ASN A 145 6.09 -4.42 23.29
N LEU A 146 5.84 -5.47 22.51
CA LEU A 146 4.49 -5.81 22.03
C LEU A 146 3.53 -6.15 23.18
N ASP A 147 4.05 -6.49 24.35
CA ASP A 147 3.32 -6.75 25.60
C ASP A 147 2.87 -5.46 26.32
N ILE A 148 3.59 -4.34 26.09
CA ILE A 148 3.36 -3.06 26.74
C ILE A 148 2.45 -2.15 25.89
N PHE A 149 2.71 -2.11 24.58
CA PHE A 149 1.99 -1.24 23.67
C PHE A 149 0.99 -2.02 22.82
N LYS A 150 -0.11 -1.35 22.47
CA LYS A 150 -1.14 -1.96 21.64
C LYS A 150 -0.66 -2.09 20.20
N LEU A 151 -1.02 -3.20 19.57
CA LEU A 151 -0.91 -3.38 18.12
C LEU A 151 -2.17 -2.83 17.44
N GLY A 152 -2.01 -1.79 16.63
CA GLY A 152 -3.04 -1.23 15.79
C GLY A 152 -3.26 -2.10 14.55
N VAL A 153 -4.50 -2.50 14.30
CA VAL A 153 -4.88 -3.28 13.12
C VAL A 153 -5.82 -2.42 12.28
N PRO A 154 -5.38 -1.89 11.13
CA PRO A 154 -6.23 -1.11 10.24
C PRO A 154 -7.31 -2.00 9.64
N LEU A 155 -8.57 -1.57 9.75
CA LEU A 155 -9.70 -2.25 9.11
C LEU A 155 -9.96 -1.67 7.72
N GLY A 156 -10.40 -2.50 6.78
CA GLY A 156 -10.95 -2.04 5.51
C GLY A 156 -12.15 -1.12 5.74
N GLY A 157 -12.21 -0.01 5.00
CA GLY A 157 -13.34 0.91 5.05
C GLY A 157 -13.26 1.97 6.15
N ALA A 158 -12.08 2.20 6.73
CA ALA A 158 -11.89 3.26 7.71
C ALA A 158 -12.33 4.64 7.17
N SER A 159 -13.13 5.36 7.96
CA SER A 159 -13.76 6.64 7.58
C SER A 159 -12.97 7.87 8.03
N GLY A 160 -13.12 9.00 7.32
CA GLY A 160 -12.43 10.29 7.55
C GLY A 160 -12.36 11.16 6.27
N GLU A 161 -12.00 12.44 6.36
CA GLU A 161 -11.80 13.30 5.17
C GLU A 161 -10.66 12.77 4.26
N SER A 162 -9.63 12.18 4.86
CA SER A 162 -8.54 11.45 4.18
C SER A 162 -8.94 10.05 3.67
N ALA A 163 -10.20 9.63 3.85
CA ALA A 163 -10.67 8.29 3.46
C ALA A 163 -11.09 8.18 1.99
N LEU A 164 -11.13 9.28 1.23
CA LEU A 164 -11.51 9.22 -0.18
C LEU A 164 -10.60 8.26 -0.97
N LEU A 165 -9.29 8.32 -0.73
CA LEU A 165 -8.34 7.38 -1.32
C LEU A 165 -8.61 5.93 -0.92
N ALA A 166 -9.04 5.69 0.32
CA ALA A 166 -9.36 4.35 0.79
C ALA A 166 -10.53 3.74 0.00
N THR A 167 -11.46 4.56 -0.53
CA THR A 167 -12.56 4.06 -1.37
C THR A 167 -12.09 3.43 -2.68
N TYR A 168 -10.88 3.76 -3.16
CA TYR A 168 -10.28 3.19 -4.36
C TYR A 168 -9.55 1.87 -4.12
N ARG A 169 -9.48 1.39 -2.87
CA ARG A 169 -8.97 0.05 -2.60
C ARG A 169 -9.82 -1.01 -3.30
N TYR A 170 -9.16 -2.08 -3.73
CA TYR A 170 -9.77 -3.15 -4.52
C TYR A 170 -10.95 -3.85 -3.83
N ASP A 171 -10.97 -3.86 -2.49
CA ASP A 171 -11.99 -4.47 -1.65
C ASP A 171 -13.20 -3.55 -1.38
N LEU A 172 -13.08 -2.24 -1.61
CA LEU A 172 -14.10 -1.24 -1.29
C LEU A 172 -14.69 -0.56 -2.53
N TYR A 173 -13.93 -0.51 -3.62
CA TYR A 173 -14.30 0.25 -4.80
C TYR A 173 -15.64 -0.20 -5.41
N GLY A 174 -16.60 0.73 -5.46
CA GLY A 174 -17.94 0.50 -6.01
C GLY A 174 -18.95 -0.14 -5.05
N LYS A 175 -18.61 -0.35 -3.77
CA LYS A 175 -19.56 -0.83 -2.75
C LYS A 175 -20.41 0.32 -2.18
N SER A 176 -21.64 0.01 -1.77
CA SER A 176 -22.48 0.96 -1.01
C SER A 176 -21.94 1.15 0.42
N ALA A 177 -22.27 2.28 1.06
CA ALA A 177 -21.85 2.55 2.44
C ALA A 177 -22.27 1.42 3.41
N GLU A 178 -23.51 0.93 3.28
CA GLU A 178 -24.03 -0.21 4.05
C GLU A 178 -23.20 -1.49 3.83
N ALA A 179 -22.78 -1.75 2.60
CA ALA A 179 -21.95 -2.90 2.26
C ALA A 179 -20.51 -2.75 2.79
N VAL A 180 -19.98 -1.53 2.86
CA VAL A 180 -18.67 -1.24 3.45
C VAL A 180 -18.70 -1.46 4.96
N GLU A 181 -19.70 -0.94 5.67
CA GLU A 181 -19.84 -1.13 7.12
C GLU A 181 -20.04 -2.61 7.47
N ALA A 182 -20.88 -3.33 6.71
CA ALA A 182 -21.08 -4.76 6.88
C ALA A 182 -19.78 -5.56 6.64
N ALA A 183 -19.02 -5.21 5.60
CA ALA A 183 -17.73 -5.84 5.31
C ALA A 183 -16.70 -5.55 6.40
N GLN A 184 -16.61 -4.30 6.88
CA GLN A 184 -15.72 -3.91 7.97
C GLN A 184 -16.04 -4.68 9.26
N LYS A 185 -17.33 -4.85 9.59
CA LYS A 185 -17.76 -5.62 10.76
C LYS A 185 -17.41 -7.11 10.62
N ALA A 186 -17.59 -7.69 9.43
CA ALA A 186 -17.24 -9.07 9.15
C ALA A 186 -15.72 -9.30 9.21
N GLU A 187 -14.94 -8.38 8.65
CA GLU A 187 -13.47 -8.39 8.70
C GLU A 187 -12.99 -8.30 10.14
N LYS A 188 -13.49 -7.34 10.91
CA LYS A 188 -13.17 -7.19 12.34
C LYS A 188 -13.44 -8.47 13.11
N ALA A 189 -14.60 -9.11 12.91
CA ALA A 189 -14.94 -10.36 13.58
C ALA A 189 -13.97 -11.50 13.21
N SER A 190 -13.60 -11.60 11.93
CA SER A 190 -12.64 -12.60 11.46
C SER A 190 -11.24 -12.38 12.06
N LEU A 191 -10.74 -11.14 12.02
CA LEU A 191 -9.46 -10.76 12.60
C LEU A 191 -9.44 -11.01 14.11
N MET A 192 -10.50 -10.62 14.82
CA MET A 192 -10.65 -10.90 16.26
C MET A 192 -10.52 -12.38 16.58
N SER A 193 -11.12 -13.26 15.78
CA SER A 193 -10.97 -14.70 15.98
C SER A 193 -9.52 -15.16 15.82
N VAL A 194 -8.79 -14.65 14.83
CA VAL A 194 -7.40 -15.03 14.56
C VAL A 194 -6.46 -14.49 15.65
N PHE A 195 -6.63 -13.23 16.04
CA PHE A 195 -5.83 -12.58 17.08
C PHE A 195 -6.07 -13.23 18.44
N ASN A 196 -7.31 -13.48 18.84
CA ASN A 196 -7.62 -14.13 20.11
C ASN A 196 -6.99 -15.53 20.24
N ALA A 197 -6.81 -16.24 19.12
CA ALA A 197 -6.22 -17.58 19.10
C ALA A 197 -4.68 -17.58 19.04
N ASN A 198 -4.04 -16.54 18.51
CA ASN A 198 -2.61 -16.58 18.18
C ASN A 198 -1.79 -15.40 18.75
N TYR A 199 -2.43 -14.40 19.35
CA TYR A 199 -1.79 -13.19 19.84
C TYR A 199 -2.25 -12.85 21.27
N PRO A 200 -1.36 -12.96 22.27
CA PRO A 200 -1.75 -12.85 23.67
C PRO A 200 -1.86 -11.41 24.19
N TYR A 201 -1.34 -10.42 23.43
CA TYR A 201 -1.23 -9.02 23.84
C TYR A 201 -2.41 -8.17 23.35
N GLN A 202 -2.39 -6.88 23.70
CA GLN A 202 -3.49 -5.96 23.40
C GLN A 202 -3.50 -5.55 21.93
N VAL A 203 -4.69 -5.59 21.33
CA VAL A 203 -4.94 -5.21 19.93
C VAL A 203 -5.96 -4.08 19.90
N GLU A 204 -5.70 -3.06 19.10
CA GLU A 204 -6.62 -1.96 18.82
C GLU A 204 -7.06 -2.05 17.35
N TYR A 205 -8.35 -2.20 17.09
CA TYR A 205 -8.87 -2.24 15.72
C TYR A 205 -9.21 -0.83 15.26
N LEU A 206 -8.52 -0.35 14.24
CA LEU A 206 -8.65 1.02 13.74
C LEU A 206 -9.77 1.06 12.68
N ASP A 207 -10.93 1.55 13.10
CA ASP A 207 -12.14 1.76 12.27
C ASP A 207 -12.19 3.17 11.64
N GLN A 208 -11.30 4.06 12.07
CA GLN A 208 -11.11 5.40 11.54
C GLN A 208 -9.63 5.63 11.22
N ILE A 209 -9.37 6.48 10.23
CA ILE A 209 -8.00 6.91 9.94
C ILE A 209 -7.56 7.84 11.07
N LYS A 210 -6.51 7.44 11.80
CA LYS A 210 -5.93 8.22 12.90
C LYS A 210 -4.53 8.70 12.52
N THR A 211 -4.16 9.85 13.07
CA THR A 211 -2.81 10.39 12.95
C THR A 211 -1.85 9.59 13.84
N ASN A 212 -0.56 9.51 13.49
CA ASN A 212 0.48 8.92 14.34
C ASN A 212 0.44 9.53 15.74
N LYS A 213 0.25 10.85 15.86
CA LYS A 213 0.13 11.52 17.17
C LYS A 213 -1.05 10.98 17.99
N GLN A 214 -2.20 10.76 17.36
CA GLN A 214 -3.38 10.18 18.01
C GLN A 214 -3.15 8.71 18.39
N LEU A 215 -2.57 7.91 17.49
CA LEU A 215 -2.22 6.52 17.76
C LEU A 215 -1.26 6.41 18.96
N LEU A 216 -0.23 7.25 19.02
CA LEU A 216 0.71 7.29 20.13
C LEU A 216 0.04 7.70 21.45
N ALA A 217 -0.90 8.65 21.41
CA ALA A 217 -1.69 9.04 22.58
C ALA A 217 -2.56 7.88 23.10
N ASP A 218 -3.10 7.07 22.19
CA ASP A 218 -3.89 5.86 22.48
C ASP A 218 -3.02 4.64 22.88
N LYS A 219 -1.69 4.85 23.05
CA LYS A 219 -0.67 3.82 23.32
C LYS A 219 -0.57 2.75 22.22
N VAL A 220 -0.96 3.09 20.99
CA VAL A 220 -0.74 2.30 19.78
C VAL A 220 0.58 2.75 19.17
N GLN A 221 1.64 1.98 19.39
CA GLN A 221 2.97 2.27 18.80
C GLN A 221 3.30 1.36 17.62
N PHE A 222 2.62 0.22 17.54
CA PHE A 222 2.81 -0.78 16.49
C PHE A 222 1.59 -0.79 15.59
N VAL A 223 1.80 -0.85 14.29
CA VAL A 223 0.71 -0.99 13.31
C VAL A 223 0.98 -2.20 12.44
N LEU A 224 -0.02 -3.07 12.30
CA LEU A 224 0.02 -4.21 11.39
C LEU A 224 -0.16 -3.71 9.96
N MET A 225 0.77 -4.09 9.09
CA MET A 225 0.77 -3.80 7.68
C MET A 225 0.58 -5.08 6.88
N ARG A 226 -0.08 -4.97 5.73
CA ARG A 226 -0.30 -6.06 4.78
C ARG A 226 0.17 -5.58 3.41
N VAL A 227 0.89 -6.44 2.70
CA VAL A 227 1.23 -6.27 1.29
C VAL A 227 0.96 -7.55 0.53
N GLU A 228 0.68 -7.41 -0.76
CA GLU A 228 0.39 -8.51 -1.67
C GLU A 228 1.16 -8.31 -2.98
N GLY A 229 1.71 -9.39 -3.52
CA GLY A 229 2.53 -9.32 -4.72
C GLY A 229 3.18 -10.65 -5.05
N ARG A 230 4.00 -10.67 -6.11
CA ARG A 230 4.82 -11.83 -6.44
C ARG A 230 5.84 -12.06 -5.33
N GLU A 231 5.99 -13.30 -4.90
CA GLU A 231 6.84 -13.65 -3.75
C GLU A 231 8.29 -13.16 -3.94
N ALA A 232 8.88 -13.37 -5.12
CA ALA A 232 10.25 -12.93 -5.40
C ALA A 232 10.41 -11.40 -5.31
N ASP A 233 9.49 -10.63 -5.89
CA ASP A 233 9.52 -9.17 -5.86
C ASP A 233 9.35 -8.62 -4.43
N LEU A 234 8.47 -9.25 -3.64
CA LEU A 234 8.27 -8.87 -2.24
C LEU A 234 9.50 -9.18 -1.39
N MET A 235 10.12 -10.34 -1.58
CA MET A 235 11.36 -10.70 -0.86
C MET A 235 12.48 -9.71 -1.19
N GLU A 236 12.69 -9.41 -2.48
CA GLU A 236 13.72 -8.47 -2.93
C GLU A 236 13.49 -7.06 -2.37
N SER A 237 12.26 -6.54 -2.46
CA SER A 237 11.91 -5.21 -1.94
C SER A 237 12.04 -5.10 -0.41
N MET A 238 11.88 -6.22 0.31
CA MET A 238 12.06 -6.30 1.76
C MET A 238 13.51 -6.61 2.18
N GLY A 239 14.45 -6.67 1.23
CA GLY A 239 15.86 -6.91 1.50
C GLY A 239 16.23 -8.37 1.78
N LEU A 240 15.40 -9.32 1.34
CA LEU A 240 15.61 -10.76 1.46
C LEU A 240 16.10 -11.36 0.13
N ASP A 241 16.72 -12.53 0.20
CA ASP A 241 17.16 -13.25 -1.00
C ASP A 241 15.98 -13.99 -1.67
N PRO A 242 15.53 -13.57 -2.86
CA PRO A 242 14.42 -14.22 -3.58
C PRO A 242 14.75 -15.64 -4.07
N SER A 243 16.01 -16.07 -4.00
CA SER A 243 16.39 -17.46 -4.30
C SER A 243 15.77 -18.46 -3.33
N THR A 244 15.43 -18.00 -2.12
CA THR A 244 14.82 -18.81 -1.06
C THR A 244 13.29 -18.89 -1.16
N ALA A 245 12.67 -18.20 -2.13
CA ALA A 245 11.25 -18.27 -2.39
C ALA A 245 10.82 -19.69 -2.75
N LEU A 246 9.67 -20.14 -2.22
CA LEU A 246 9.14 -21.47 -2.50
C LEU A 246 8.67 -21.59 -3.95
N ASP A 247 8.09 -20.50 -4.46
CA ASP A 247 7.71 -20.31 -5.85
C ASP A 247 7.84 -18.81 -6.16
N LYS A 248 8.65 -18.45 -7.15
CA LYS A 248 8.99 -17.04 -7.41
C LYS A 248 7.82 -16.26 -8.01
N ASP A 249 6.94 -16.94 -8.72
CA ASP A 249 5.89 -16.31 -9.52
C ASP A 249 4.52 -16.33 -8.83
N ARG A 250 4.36 -17.11 -7.75
CA ARG A 250 3.11 -17.11 -6.99
C ARG A 250 2.86 -15.76 -6.33
N ILE A 251 1.59 -15.36 -6.31
CA ILE A 251 1.12 -14.21 -5.57
C ILE A 251 0.93 -14.62 -4.11
N VAL A 252 1.56 -13.87 -3.20
CA VAL A 252 1.50 -14.10 -1.76
C VAL A 252 1.12 -12.82 -1.03
N VAL A 253 0.51 -13.00 0.13
CA VAL A 253 0.24 -11.96 1.10
C VAL A 253 1.29 -12.06 2.21
N LYS A 254 1.89 -10.93 2.58
CA LYS A 254 2.85 -10.81 3.68
C LYS A 254 2.39 -9.73 4.66
N TYR A 255 2.45 -10.07 5.95
CA TYR A 255 2.24 -9.11 7.03
C TYR A 255 3.56 -8.69 7.66
N TYR A 256 3.63 -7.46 8.14
CA TYR A 256 4.75 -6.93 8.91
C TYR A 256 4.26 -5.90 9.93
N ILE A 257 5.07 -5.57 10.93
CA ILE A 257 4.74 -4.57 11.95
C ILE A 257 5.56 -3.31 11.71
N LYS A 258 4.91 -2.15 11.65
CA LYS A 258 5.56 -0.85 11.65
C LYS A 258 5.57 -0.27 13.07
N LEU A 259 6.75 0.09 13.57
CA LEU A 259 6.90 0.86 14.81
C LEU A 259 6.86 2.35 14.50
N LEU A 260 5.84 3.05 15.00
CA LEU A 260 5.57 4.45 14.66
C LEU A 260 6.61 5.44 15.20
N VAL A 261 7.23 5.16 16.36
CA VAL A 261 8.13 6.12 17.03
C VAL A 261 9.54 6.16 16.45
N ARG A 262 9.94 5.12 15.71
CA ARG A 262 11.27 5.01 15.08
C ARG A 262 11.20 4.69 13.59
N ASP A 263 9.99 4.55 13.05
CA ASP A 263 9.73 4.15 11.66
C ASP A 263 10.50 2.88 11.25
N GLU A 264 10.60 1.94 12.19
CA GLU A 264 11.21 0.62 11.98
C GLU A 264 10.15 -0.35 11.45
N LEU A 265 10.53 -1.21 10.49
CA LEU A 265 9.64 -2.21 9.92
C LEU A 265 10.10 -3.61 10.31
N TYR A 266 9.23 -4.41 10.91
CA TYR A 266 9.54 -5.72 11.46
C TYR A 266 8.84 -6.82 10.66
N LEU A 267 9.63 -7.65 9.98
CA LEU A 267 9.14 -8.77 9.17
C LEU A 267 8.81 -10.01 10.02
N GLY A 268 9.31 -10.07 11.24
CA GLY A 268 9.45 -11.31 12.00
C GLY A 268 10.75 -12.06 11.67
N PRO A 269 11.08 -13.11 12.44
CA PRO A 269 12.33 -13.85 12.30
C PRO A 269 12.47 -14.62 10.98
N VAL A 270 11.37 -15.17 10.45
CA VAL A 270 11.37 -16.00 9.23
C VAL A 270 10.40 -15.47 8.18
N TRP A 271 10.63 -15.77 6.90
CA TRP A 271 9.66 -15.52 5.83
C TRP A 271 8.45 -16.46 5.96
N ASP A 272 7.24 -15.89 6.00
CA ASP A 272 6.00 -16.60 6.38
C ASP A 272 4.80 -16.22 5.49
N ALA A 273 5.06 -15.64 4.31
CA ALA A 273 4.04 -15.24 3.37
C ALA A 273 3.22 -16.43 2.86
N ASP A 274 1.96 -16.17 2.51
CA ASP A 274 1.04 -17.21 2.01
C ASP A 274 0.06 -16.62 0.98
N PRO A 275 -0.35 -17.37 -0.05
CA PRO A 275 -1.40 -16.94 -0.97
C PRO A 275 -2.73 -16.61 -0.28
N ASN A 276 -3.04 -17.25 0.85
CA ASN A 276 -4.24 -16.96 1.63
C ASN A 276 -3.94 -15.96 2.76
N GLY A 277 -4.61 -14.80 2.75
CA GLY A 277 -4.39 -13.73 3.72
C GLY A 277 -4.63 -14.12 5.20
N ASN A 278 -5.58 -15.01 5.50
CA ASN A 278 -5.83 -15.47 6.88
C ASN A 278 -4.75 -16.45 7.34
N THR A 279 -4.30 -17.32 6.44
CA THR A 279 -3.18 -18.22 6.69
C THR A 279 -1.88 -17.44 6.87
N ALA A 280 -1.62 -16.44 6.02
CA ALA A 280 -0.47 -15.54 6.12
C ALA A 280 -0.47 -14.80 7.47
N LEU A 281 -1.61 -14.25 7.90
CA LEU A 281 -1.72 -13.59 9.20
C LEU A 281 -1.44 -14.56 10.35
N THR A 282 -2.04 -15.75 10.31
CA THR A 282 -1.85 -16.77 11.35
C THR A 282 -0.39 -17.20 11.44
N LYS A 283 0.26 -17.45 10.29
CA LYS A 283 1.68 -17.77 10.21
C LYS A 283 2.53 -16.63 10.78
N PHE A 284 2.22 -15.39 10.42
CA PHE A 284 2.92 -14.21 10.94
C PHE A 284 2.82 -14.07 12.45
N LEU A 285 1.61 -14.18 13.03
CA LEU A 285 1.45 -14.06 14.48
C LEU A 285 2.20 -15.16 15.24
N LYS A 286 2.23 -16.39 14.70
CA LYS A 286 3.03 -17.50 15.27
C LYS A 286 4.53 -17.25 15.12
N ASN A 287 4.95 -16.68 14.00
CA ASN A 287 6.34 -16.37 13.69
C ASN A 287 6.91 -15.26 14.58
N LEU A 288 6.08 -14.43 15.22
CA LEU A 288 6.58 -13.45 16.19
C LEU A 288 7.22 -14.09 17.44
N GLU A 289 7.22 -15.42 17.58
CA GLU A 289 7.83 -16.17 18.70
C GLU A 289 7.39 -15.64 20.08
N ILE A 290 6.16 -15.13 20.12
CA ILE A 290 5.56 -14.58 21.34
C ILE A 290 5.20 -15.74 22.28
N PRO A 291 5.49 -15.64 23.59
CA PRO A 291 5.04 -16.64 24.57
C PRO A 291 3.54 -16.87 24.46
N GLN A 292 3.13 -18.09 24.14
CA GLN A 292 1.71 -18.44 24.03
C GLN A 292 1.07 -18.46 25.42
N LYS A 293 -0.23 -18.13 25.50
CA LYS A 293 -1.03 -18.23 26.72
C LYS A 293 -1.36 -19.67 27.09
#